data_AF-A0A7S4AS77-F1
#
_entry.id   AF-A0A7S4AS77-F1
#
_cell.length_a   1.000
_cell.length_b   1.000
_cell.length_c   1.000
_cell.angle_alpha   90.00
_cell.angle_beta   90.00
_cell.angle_gamma   90.00
#
_symmetry.space_group_name_H-M   'P 1'
#
loop_
_entity.id
_entity.type
_entity.pdbx_description
1 polymer ?
#
loop_
_entity_poly.entity_id
_entity_poly.type
_entity_poly.pdbx_seq_one_letter_code
_entity_poly.pdbx_strand_id
1 'polypeptide(L)'
;LRRIVYKVYHKKAVSRKLALEPRNLHVLWNNYETGIGGSKPAKYFTKEDRGKVKHKYSRRLVLWKAVERMIRRGADCDAAIQRIYDVYRPLHKVTAILNAMRIDERNGGHALLR
;
A
#
# COMPACT_ATOMS: atom_id res chain seq x y z
N LEU A 1 -8.77 -16.53 -10.36
CA LEU A 1 -8.12 -15.25 -10.76
C LEU A 1 -6.70 -15.07 -10.20
N ARG A 2 -6.45 -15.10 -8.87
CA ARG A 2 -5.09 -14.92 -8.29
C ARG A 2 -3.99 -15.82 -8.88
N ARG A 3 -4.28 -17.09 -9.19
CA ARG A 3 -3.32 -18.08 -9.72
C ARG A 3 -2.83 -17.78 -11.14
N ILE A 4 -3.69 -17.17 -11.97
CA ILE A 4 -3.36 -16.78 -13.36
C ILE A 4 -2.45 -15.56 -13.34
N VAL A 5 -2.83 -14.53 -12.57
CA VAL A 5 -2.05 -13.30 -12.40
C VAL A 5 -0.67 -13.62 -11.83
N TYR A 6 -0.57 -14.54 -10.87
CA TYR A 6 0.72 -14.99 -10.32
C TYR A 6 1.61 -15.66 -11.38
N LYS A 7 1.05 -16.50 -12.25
CA LYS A 7 1.79 -17.13 -13.37
C LYS A 7 2.28 -16.09 -14.39
N VAL A 8 1.48 -15.05 -14.67
CA VAL A 8 1.84 -13.96 -15.60
C VAL A 8 3.06 -13.19 -15.08
N TYR A 9 3.06 -12.78 -13.81
CA TYR A 9 4.18 -12.03 -13.23
C TYR A 9 5.41 -12.88 -12.89
N HIS A 10 5.28 -14.21 -12.83
CA HIS A 10 6.40 -15.13 -12.64
C HIS A 10 7.14 -15.43 -13.96
N LYS A 11 6.41 -15.56 -15.08
CA LYS A 11 7.02 -15.89 -16.39
C LYS A 11 7.71 -14.71 -17.09
N LYS A 12 7.29 -13.46 -16.82
CA LYS A 12 7.95 -12.27 -17.37
C LYS A 12 9.04 -11.77 -16.41
N ALA A 13 10.19 -11.32 -16.94
CA ALA A 13 11.23 -10.62 -16.18
C ALA A 13 10.74 -9.23 -15.75
N VAL A 14 9.78 -9.20 -14.83
CA VAL A 14 9.09 -7.99 -14.41
C VAL A 14 9.91 -7.28 -13.34
N SER A 15 10.16 -5.99 -13.54
CA SER A 15 10.87 -5.15 -12.57
C SER A 15 10.14 -5.15 -11.21
N ARG A 16 10.90 -5.20 -10.12
CA ARG A 16 10.39 -5.31 -8.74
C ARG A 16 10.63 -4.02 -7.99
N LYS A 17 10.08 -2.93 -8.52
CA LYS A 17 10.31 -1.58 -8.00
C LYS A 17 9.09 -1.09 -7.22
N LEU A 18 9.36 -0.60 -6.02
CA LEU A 18 8.42 0.26 -5.31
C LEU A 18 8.70 1.72 -5.68
N ALA A 19 7.68 2.57 -5.67
CA ALA A 19 7.85 4.02 -5.90
C ALA A 19 9.01 4.56 -5.04
N LEU A 20 9.98 5.26 -5.63
CA LEU A 20 11.13 5.80 -4.89
C LEU A 20 10.66 6.83 -3.87
N GLU A 21 9.90 7.82 -4.34
CA GLU A 21 9.37 8.94 -3.56
C GLU A 21 7.89 9.16 -3.93
N PRO A 22 6.97 8.51 -3.20
CA PRO A 22 5.55 8.71 -3.46
C PRO A 22 5.15 10.13 -3.05
N ARG A 23 4.65 10.91 -4.00
CA ARG A 23 4.16 12.28 -3.74
C ARG A 23 2.88 12.32 -2.91
N ASN A 24 2.07 11.26 -2.96
CA ASN A 24 0.80 11.14 -2.24
C ASN A 24 0.43 9.67 -1.96
N LEU A 25 -0.65 9.45 -1.20
CA LEU A 25 -1.13 8.12 -0.83
C LEU A 25 -1.71 7.34 -2.03
N HIS A 26 -2.27 8.02 -3.04
CA HIS A 26 -2.78 7.38 -4.26
C HIS A 26 -1.65 6.70 -5.05
N VAL A 27 -0.47 7.32 -5.15
CA VAL A 27 0.71 6.71 -5.79
C VAL A 27 1.12 5.43 -5.05
N LEU A 28 1.03 5.42 -3.72
CA LEU A 28 1.33 4.23 -2.92
C LEU A 28 0.30 3.12 -3.13
N TRP A 29 -0.99 3.47 -3.20
CA TRP A 29 -2.06 2.51 -3.46
C TRP A 29 -1.95 1.94 -4.88
N ASN A 30 -1.74 2.78 -5.89
CA ASN A 30 -1.57 2.34 -7.27
C ASN A 30 -0.36 1.39 -7.41
N ASN A 31 0.76 1.68 -6.75
CA ASN A 31 1.91 0.78 -6.73
C ASN A 31 1.59 -0.62 -6.14
N TYR A 32 0.67 -0.68 -5.19
CA TYR A 32 0.20 -1.93 -4.59
C TYR A 32 -0.75 -2.69 -5.51
N GLU A 33 -1.71 -1.98 -6.09
CA GLU A 33 -2.83 -2.54 -6.83
C GLU A 33 -2.44 -2.96 -8.25
N THR A 34 -1.69 -2.11 -8.95
CA THR A 34 -1.38 -2.27 -10.39
C THR A 34 0.13 -2.30 -10.68
N GLY A 35 0.97 -1.87 -9.74
CA GLY A 35 2.40 -1.71 -9.96
C GLY A 35 2.74 -0.34 -10.57
N ILE A 36 4.02 -0.09 -10.89
CA ILE A 36 4.46 1.15 -11.54
C ILE A 36 5.39 0.82 -12.69
N GLY A 37 5.19 1.44 -13.86
CA GLY A 37 6.08 1.30 -15.01
C GLY A 37 6.27 -0.15 -15.44
N GLY A 38 5.18 -0.92 -15.51
CA GLY A 38 5.20 -2.34 -15.84
C GLY A 38 5.77 -3.26 -14.75
N SER A 39 6.10 -2.72 -13.57
CA SER A 39 6.56 -3.51 -12.42
C SER A 39 5.44 -4.38 -11.85
N LYS A 40 5.83 -5.42 -11.14
CA LYS A 40 4.91 -6.32 -10.45
C LYS A 40 4.14 -5.52 -9.39
N PRO A 41 2.81 -5.66 -9.28
CA PRO A 41 2.05 -5.03 -8.20
C PRO A 41 2.55 -5.50 -6.83
N ALA A 42 2.68 -4.59 -5.87
CA ALA A 42 3.25 -4.94 -4.57
C ALA A 42 2.43 -6.00 -3.82
N LYS A 43 1.10 -6.07 -4.06
CA LYS A 43 0.22 -7.11 -3.50
C LYS A 43 0.60 -8.54 -3.89
N TYR A 44 1.34 -8.70 -4.98
CA TYR A 44 1.80 -10.00 -5.48
C TYR A 44 3.27 -10.31 -5.15
N PHE A 45 3.96 -9.44 -4.39
CA PHE A 45 5.36 -9.69 -4.02
C PHE A 45 5.49 -10.97 -3.17
N THR A 46 6.43 -11.83 -3.56
CA THR A 46 6.84 -13.02 -2.80
C THR A 46 7.66 -12.63 -1.56
N LYS A 47 8.07 -13.61 -0.74
CA LYS A 47 8.96 -13.36 0.41
C LYS A 47 10.31 -12.80 -0.06
N GLU A 48 10.85 -13.33 -1.15
CA GLU A 48 12.11 -12.90 -1.76
C GLU A 48 12.00 -11.48 -2.31
N ASP A 49 10.90 -11.18 -3.01
CA ASP A 49 10.61 -9.83 -3.52
C ASP A 49 10.57 -8.83 -2.37
N ARG A 50 9.85 -9.16 -1.28
CA ARG A 50 9.75 -8.32 -0.09
C ARG A 50 11.09 -8.15 0.62
N GLY A 51 11.93 -9.19 0.65
CA GLY A 51 13.26 -9.14 1.24
C GLY A 51 14.14 -8.04 0.63
N LYS A 52 14.09 -7.88 -0.70
CA LYS A 52 14.87 -6.87 -1.44
C LYS A 52 14.45 -5.42 -1.16
N VAL A 53 13.21 -5.21 -0.73
CA VAL A 53 12.65 -3.86 -0.44
C VAL A 53 12.05 -3.77 0.96
N LYS A 54 12.56 -4.55 1.92
CA LYS A 54 11.93 -4.82 3.22
C LYS A 54 11.50 -3.56 3.98
N HIS A 55 12.37 -2.55 4.02
CA HIS A 55 12.12 -1.32 4.76
C HIS A 55 10.99 -0.49 4.15
N LYS A 56 10.99 -0.34 2.81
CA LYS A 56 9.94 0.38 2.09
C LYS A 56 8.61 -0.38 2.16
N TYR A 57 8.64 -1.70 1.96
CA TYR A 57 7.46 -2.56 2.02
C TYR A 57 6.81 -2.51 3.41
N SER A 58 7.58 -2.75 4.47
CA SER A 58 7.07 -2.72 5.86
C SER A 58 6.45 -1.38 6.23
N ARG A 59 7.06 -0.25 5.82
CA ARG A 59 6.52 1.07 6.12
C ARG A 59 5.19 1.34 5.42
N ARG A 60 5.04 0.88 4.18
CA ARG A 60 3.84 1.12 3.34
C ARG A 60 2.72 0.12 3.59
N LEU A 61 3.03 -1.03 4.20
CA LEU A 61 2.07 -2.10 4.44
C LEU A 61 0.86 -1.65 5.25
N VAL A 62 1.04 -0.73 6.21
CA VAL A 62 -0.07 -0.22 7.03
C VAL A 62 -1.15 0.48 6.19
N LEU A 63 -0.72 1.29 5.21
CA LEU A 63 -1.62 1.99 4.31
C LEU A 63 -2.37 0.99 3.43
N TRP A 64 -1.65 0.06 2.81
CA TRP A 64 -2.25 -0.93 1.91
C TRP A 64 -3.28 -1.81 2.64
N LYS A 65 -2.98 -2.24 3.87
CA LYS A 65 -3.92 -3.00 4.69
C LYS A 65 -5.14 -2.18 5.09
N ALA A 66 -4.96 -0.91 5.48
CA ALA A 66 -6.07 -0.04 5.84
C ALA A 66 -7.02 0.19 4.66
N VAL A 67 -6.48 0.52 3.48
CA VAL A 67 -7.28 0.70 2.26
C VAL A 67 -7.98 -0.60 1.86
N GLU A 68 -7.28 -1.75 1.87
CA GLU A 68 -7.93 -3.05 1.61
C GLU A 68 -9.07 -3.36 2.59
N ARG A 69 -8.91 -3.06 3.89
CA ARG A 69 -9.96 -3.28 4.89
C ARG A 69 -11.20 -2.44 4.57
N MET A 70 -11.03 -1.16 4.24
CA MET A 70 -12.14 -0.28 3.87
C MET A 70 -12.83 -0.71 2.57
N ILE A 71 -12.05 -1.12 1.56
CA ILE A 71 -12.60 -1.63 0.30
C ILE A 71 -13.42 -2.90 0.52
N ARG A 72 -12.95 -3.83 1.35
CA ARG A 72 -13.73 -5.04 1.71
C ARG A 72 -15.05 -4.73 2.40
N ARG A 73 -15.19 -3.53 2.99
CA ARG A 73 -16.42 -3.04 3.63
C ARG A 73 -17.28 -2.17 2.71
N GLY A 74 -16.94 -2.10 1.42
CA GLY A 74 -17.74 -1.41 0.39
C GLY A 74 -17.33 0.04 0.10
N ALA A 75 -16.22 0.54 0.67
CA ALA A 75 -15.68 1.82 0.23
C ALA A 75 -14.97 1.67 -1.13
N ASP A 76 -14.99 2.72 -1.95
CA ASP A 76 -14.04 2.85 -3.06
C ASP A 76 -12.65 3.26 -2.53
N CYS A 77 -11.62 3.16 -3.38
CA CYS A 77 -10.25 3.45 -2.96
C CYS A 77 -9.99 4.94 -2.68
N ASP A 78 -10.67 5.84 -3.39
CA ASP A 78 -10.47 7.27 -3.23
C ASP A 78 -11.11 7.76 -1.93
N ALA A 79 -12.31 7.30 -1.62
CA ALA A 79 -12.97 7.51 -0.34
C ALA A 79 -12.14 6.94 0.82
N ALA A 80 -11.55 5.75 0.65
CA ALA A 80 -10.66 5.17 1.66
C ALA A 80 -9.41 6.03 1.89
N ILE A 81 -8.77 6.52 0.82
CA ILE A 81 -7.59 7.37 0.92
C ILE A 81 -7.95 8.75 1.51
N GLN A 82 -9.10 9.31 1.11
CA GLN A 82 -9.58 10.58 1.64
C GLN A 82 -9.81 10.50 3.15
N ARG A 83 -10.45 9.43 3.65
CA ARG A 83 -10.62 9.20 5.10
C ARG A 83 -9.29 9.16 5.85
N ILE A 84 -8.25 8.57 5.25
CA ILE A 84 -6.91 8.56 5.84
C ILE A 84 -6.33 9.98 5.88
N TYR A 85 -6.48 10.74 4.80
CA TYR A 85 -6.07 12.15 4.81
C TYR A 85 -6.82 12.97 5.85
N ASP A 86 -8.11 12.74 6.05
CA ASP A 86 -8.91 13.47 7.03
C ASP A 86 -8.48 13.17 8.47
N VAL A 87 -8.22 11.89 8.78
CA VAL A 87 -7.72 11.47 10.10
C VAL A 87 -6.35 12.06 10.40
N TYR A 88 -5.44 12.07 9.42
CA TYR A 88 -4.06 12.53 9.61
C TYR A 88 -3.81 13.92 9.04
N ARG A 89 -4.86 14.73 8.83
CA ARG A 89 -4.83 16.03 8.14
C ARG A 89 -3.72 16.99 8.59
N PRO A 90 -3.36 17.09 9.89
CA PRO A 90 -2.26 17.95 10.32
C PRO A 90 -0.88 17.55 9.72
N LEU A 91 -0.76 16.36 9.15
CA LEU A 91 0.48 15.82 8.60
C LEU A 91 0.54 15.99 7.09
N HIS A 92 1.42 16.88 6.63
CA HIS A 92 1.56 17.18 5.19
C HIS A 92 2.47 16.20 4.43
N LYS A 93 3.30 15.43 5.14
CA LYS A 93 4.26 14.49 4.52
C LYS A 93 3.70 13.07 4.54
N VAL A 94 3.74 12.38 3.39
CA VAL A 94 3.37 10.96 3.28
C VAL A 94 4.08 10.09 4.31
N THR A 95 5.36 10.34 4.56
CA THR A 95 6.13 9.61 5.58
C THR A 95 5.64 9.85 7.00
N ALA A 96 5.19 11.07 7.33
CA ALA A 96 4.61 11.39 8.62
C ALA A 96 3.27 10.66 8.81
N ILE A 97 2.40 10.70 7.80
CA ILE A 97 1.12 9.95 7.80
C ILE A 97 1.38 8.46 8.01
N LEU A 98 2.29 7.83 7.24
CA LEU A 98 2.61 6.41 7.40
C LEU A 98 3.15 6.06 8.79
N ASN A 99 3.95 6.94 9.39
CA ASN A 99 4.47 6.71 10.73
C ASN A 99 3.37 6.81 11.79
N ALA A 100 2.48 7.80 11.69
CA ALA A 100 1.31 7.92 12.57
C ALA A 100 0.39 6.69 12.45
N MET A 101 0.06 6.28 11.23
CA MET A 101 -0.71 5.04 10.98
C MET A 101 -0.08 3.81 11.62
N ARG A 102 1.25 3.68 11.58
CA ARG A 102 1.96 2.55 12.20
C ARG A 102 1.84 2.56 13.72
N ILE A 103 1.86 3.74 14.33
CA ILE A 103 1.68 3.89 15.78
C ILE A 103 0.25 3.46 16.15
N ASP A 104 -0.75 3.95 15.43
CA ASP A 104 -2.14 3.59 15.68
C ASP A 104 -2.40 2.10 15.47
N GLU A 105 -1.89 1.50 14.38
CA GLU A 105 -2.06 0.07 14.11
C GLU A 105 -1.45 -0.81 15.22
N ARG A 106 -0.33 -0.38 15.83
CA ARG A 106 0.25 -1.05 17.00
C ARG A 106 -0.65 -0.94 18.24
N ASN A 107 -1.45 0.12 18.33
CA ASN A 107 -2.37 0.41 19.43
C ASN A 107 -3.81 -0.05 19.16
N GLY A 108 -4.03 -0.93 18.16
CA GLY A 108 -5.36 -1.48 17.84
C GLY A 108 -6.06 -0.83 16.64
N GLY A 109 -5.38 0.10 15.94
CA GLY A 109 -5.87 0.80 14.77
C GLY A 109 -6.71 2.04 15.10
N HIS A 110 -6.67 3.04 14.23
CA HIS A 110 -7.47 4.25 14.40
C HIS A 110 -8.97 3.95 14.23
N ALA A 111 -9.81 4.34 15.19
CA ALA A 111 -11.23 3.98 15.24
C ALA A 111 -11.99 4.29 13.92
N LEU A 112 -11.73 5.47 13.33
CA LEU A 112 -12.38 5.90 12.08
C LEU A 112 -11.91 5.16 10.81
N LEU A 113 -10.85 4.35 10.90
CA LEU A 113 -10.27 3.60 9.78
C LEU A 113 -10.47 2.09 9.91
N ARG A 114 -11.15 1.63 10.97
CA ARG A 114 -11.48 0.22 11.24
C ARG A 114 -12.78 -0.15 10.57
#